data_AF-A0A7W9AQU5-F1
#
_entry.id   AF-A0A7W9AQU5-F1
#
_cell.length_a   1.000
_cell.length_b   1.000
_cell.length_c   1.000
_cell.angle_alpha   90.00
_cell.angle_beta   90.00
_cell.angle_gamma   90.00
#
_symmetry.space_group_name_H-M   'P 1'
#
loop_
_entity.id
_entity.type
_entity.pdbx_description
1 polymer ?
#
loop_
_entity_poly.entity_id
_entity_poly.type
_entity_poly.pdbx_seq_one_letter_code
_entity_poly.pdbx_strand_id
1 'polypeptide(L)'
;MDTLLPPELVTLARRVVEENRARGRSVALAESCTGGLVAAALTEIPGSSDVLDAGFVTYSNEAKMKTLGVSLDVLETFGAVSIAVAWRMAQGALEKSGADVAVAITGIAGPGGGSDKKPVGTVVFARAVRGADPQDVHADSRVFENNGRAGIRLQAASCALDLLLPDSPAPEA
;
A
#
# COMPACT_ATOMS: atom_id res chain seq x y z
N MET A 1 11.87 19.82 -12.15
CA MET A 1 12.34 18.45 -12.43
C MET A 1 11.33 17.85 -13.38
N ASP A 2 11.80 17.22 -14.44
CA ASP A 2 10.94 16.41 -15.30
C ASP A 2 10.54 15.16 -14.51
N THR A 3 9.24 14.88 -14.38
CA THR A 3 8.71 13.75 -13.61
C THR A 3 7.65 13.04 -14.44
N LEU A 4 7.63 11.71 -14.45
CA LEU A 4 6.63 10.91 -15.16
C LEU A 4 5.25 11.03 -14.49
N LEU A 5 5.25 11.22 -13.16
CA LEU A 5 4.06 11.19 -12.31
C LEU A 5 3.61 12.60 -11.87
N PRO A 6 2.34 12.75 -11.43
CA PRO A 6 1.82 14.03 -10.96
C PRO A 6 2.66 14.66 -9.84
N PRO A 7 2.90 15.98 -9.87
CA PRO A 7 3.80 16.65 -8.92
C PRO A 7 3.43 16.44 -7.45
N GLU A 8 2.13 16.40 -7.13
CA GLU A 8 1.64 16.18 -5.76
C GLU A 8 2.01 14.79 -5.24
N LEU A 9 1.94 13.76 -6.09
CA LEU A 9 2.31 12.40 -5.74
C LEU A 9 3.83 12.29 -5.54
N VAL A 10 4.61 12.89 -6.44
CA VAL A 10 6.08 12.94 -6.33
C VAL A 10 6.52 13.70 -5.07
N THR A 11 5.84 14.80 -4.73
CA THR A 11 6.12 15.56 -3.50
C THR A 11 5.90 14.70 -2.26
N LEU A 12 4.81 13.93 -2.21
CA LEU A 12 4.55 13.04 -1.09
C LEU A 12 5.55 11.87 -1.03
N ALA A 13 5.86 11.26 -2.18
CA ALA A 13 6.85 10.19 -2.26
C ALA A 13 8.25 10.65 -1.80
N ARG A 14 8.64 11.88 -2.13
CA ARG A 14 9.87 12.51 -1.62
C ARG A 14 9.91 12.54 -0.11
N ARG A 15 8.83 12.97 0.53
CA ARG A 15 8.72 12.97 2.00
C ARG A 15 8.86 11.57 2.57
N VAL A 16 8.19 10.58 1.97
CA VAL A 16 8.33 9.17 2.41
C VAL A 16 9.78 8.72 2.35
N VAL A 17 10.49 8.96 1.25
CA VAL A 17 11.90 8.58 1.11
C VAL A 17 12.79 9.32 2.10
N GLU A 18 12.65 10.63 2.23
CA GLU A 18 13.50 11.43 3.11
C GLU A 18 13.28 11.11 4.60
N GLU A 19 12.03 11.02 5.04
CA GLU A 19 11.69 10.81 6.46
C GLU A 19 11.99 9.37 6.93
N ASN A 20 11.86 8.37 6.06
CA ASN A 20 12.26 6.99 6.37
C ASN A 20 13.79 6.83 6.35
N ARG A 21 14.49 7.43 5.38
CA ARG A 21 15.96 7.45 5.34
C ARG A 21 16.55 8.06 6.60
N ALA A 22 15.99 9.19 7.06
CA ALA A 22 16.42 9.84 8.30
C ALA A 22 16.29 8.94 9.55
N ARG A 23 15.43 7.92 9.51
CA ARG A 23 15.23 6.93 10.59
C ARG A 23 15.92 5.59 10.32
N GLY A 24 16.65 5.46 9.21
CA GLY A 24 17.26 4.19 8.79
C GLY A 24 16.23 3.07 8.56
N ARG A 25 15.00 3.43 8.17
CA ARG A 25 13.86 2.51 8.07
C ARG A 25 13.62 2.11 6.61
N SER A 26 13.55 0.81 6.33
CA SER A 26 13.18 0.29 5.02
C SER A 26 11.69 0.00 4.91
N VAL A 27 11.15 0.04 3.69
CA VAL A 27 9.74 -0.17 3.38
C VAL A 27 9.53 -1.19 2.27
N ALA A 28 8.41 -1.91 2.34
CA ALA A 28 7.93 -2.80 1.29
C ALA A 28 6.47 -2.51 0.90
N LEU A 29 6.09 -2.90 -0.31
CA LEU A 29 4.77 -2.63 -0.88
C LEU A 29 4.07 -3.90 -1.34
N ALA A 30 2.77 -4.03 -1.07
CA ALA A 30 1.89 -5.01 -1.70
C ALA A 30 0.74 -4.32 -2.45
N GLU A 31 0.85 -4.22 -3.76
CA GLU A 31 -0.08 -3.49 -4.62
C GLU A 31 -1.01 -4.43 -5.39
N SER A 32 -2.31 -4.12 -5.39
CA SER A 32 -3.28 -4.70 -6.32
C SER A 32 -3.82 -3.62 -7.26
N CYS A 33 -4.81 -2.84 -6.85
CA CYS A 33 -5.50 -1.91 -7.76
C CYS A 33 -4.65 -0.73 -8.25
N THR A 34 -3.63 -0.33 -7.50
CA THR A 34 -2.65 0.71 -7.90
C THR A 34 -1.64 0.20 -8.92
N GLY A 35 -1.41 -1.11 -8.99
CA GLY A 35 -0.67 -1.77 -10.07
C GLY A 35 0.79 -1.33 -10.21
N GLY A 36 1.48 -1.03 -9.11
CA GLY A 36 2.88 -0.58 -9.12
C GLY A 36 3.04 0.94 -9.07
N LEU A 37 1.94 1.70 -8.96
CA LEU A 37 1.99 3.17 -8.95
C LEU A 37 2.68 3.72 -7.70
N VAL A 38 2.56 3.04 -6.55
CA VAL A 38 3.24 3.47 -5.33
C VAL A 38 4.74 3.22 -5.44
N ALA A 39 5.12 2.04 -5.94
CA ALA A 39 6.52 1.73 -6.24
C ALA A 39 7.12 2.76 -7.22
N ALA A 40 6.41 3.05 -8.32
CA ALA A 40 6.84 4.03 -9.31
C ALA A 40 7.06 5.42 -8.68
N ALA A 41 6.13 5.86 -7.82
CA ALA A 41 6.24 7.14 -7.12
C ALA A 41 7.45 7.21 -6.18
N LEU A 42 7.76 6.15 -5.43
CA LEU A 42 8.97 6.12 -4.61
C LEU A 42 10.23 6.13 -5.48
N THR A 43 10.24 5.39 -6.60
CA THR A 43 11.42 5.29 -7.48
C THR A 43 11.67 6.51 -8.35
N GLU A 44 10.73 7.46 -8.45
CA GLU A 44 10.96 8.81 -9.00
C GLU A 44 11.99 9.61 -8.17
N ILE A 45 12.20 9.24 -6.90
CA ILE A 45 13.04 9.99 -5.98
C ILE A 45 14.46 9.42 -6.00
N PRO A 46 15.49 10.23 -6.34
CA PRO A 46 16.87 9.82 -6.22
C PRO A 46 17.22 9.34 -4.81
N GLY A 47 17.94 8.22 -4.73
CA GLY A 47 18.29 7.56 -3.47
C GLY A 47 17.16 6.75 -2.82
N SER A 48 16.03 6.54 -3.51
CA SER A 48 14.95 5.67 -3.03
C SER A 48 15.39 4.25 -2.70
N SER A 49 16.52 3.78 -3.24
CA SER A 49 17.17 2.52 -2.89
C SER A 49 17.58 2.40 -1.42
N ASP A 50 17.72 3.51 -0.71
CA ASP A 50 18.04 3.50 0.72
C ASP A 50 16.82 3.12 1.58
N VAL A 51 15.61 3.11 0.99
CA VAL A 51 14.34 3.00 1.71
C VAL A 51 13.46 1.90 1.12
N LEU A 52 13.20 1.90 -0.19
CA LEU A 52 12.35 0.89 -0.82
C LEU A 52 13.12 -0.41 -1.00
N ASP A 53 12.75 -1.44 -0.25
CA ASP A 53 13.34 -2.77 -0.32
C ASP A 53 12.71 -3.62 -1.43
N ALA A 54 11.38 -3.78 -1.40
CA ALA A 54 10.66 -4.62 -2.33
C ALA A 54 9.24 -4.13 -2.64
N GLY A 55 8.76 -4.42 -3.85
CA GLY A 55 7.38 -4.19 -4.27
C GLY A 55 6.76 -5.43 -4.89
N PHE A 56 5.58 -5.81 -4.42
CA PHE A 56 4.81 -6.96 -4.89
C PHE A 56 3.53 -6.49 -5.58
N VAL A 57 3.42 -6.65 -6.90
CA VAL A 57 2.17 -6.41 -7.61
C VAL A 57 1.40 -7.73 -7.72
N THR A 58 0.39 -7.91 -6.86
CA THR A 58 -0.41 -9.15 -6.77
C THR A 58 -1.86 -8.91 -7.21
N TYR A 59 -2.05 -8.70 -8.51
CA TYR A 59 -3.36 -8.31 -9.05
C TYR A 59 -4.42 -9.43 -8.94
N SER A 60 -4.05 -10.68 -9.23
CA SER A 60 -4.95 -11.83 -9.11
C SER A 60 -5.00 -12.41 -7.69
N ASN A 61 -6.06 -13.15 -7.36
CA ASN A 61 -6.14 -13.91 -6.11
C ASN A 61 -5.00 -14.93 -6.02
N GLU A 62 -4.70 -15.64 -7.11
CA GLU A 62 -3.58 -16.58 -7.16
C GLU A 62 -2.24 -15.91 -6.83
N ALA A 63 -1.98 -14.71 -7.35
CA ALA A 63 -0.78 -13.95 -7.03
C ALA A 63 -0.72 -13.57 -5.54
N LYS A 64 -1.86 -13.18 -4.94
CA LYS A 64 -1.93 -12.90 -3.49
C LYS A 64 -1.57 -14.15 -2.67
N MET A 65 -2.08 -15.32 -3.06
CA MET A 65 -1.78 -16.59 -2.38
C MET A 65 -0.30 -16.99 -2.54
N LYS A 66 0.18 -17.11 -3.79
CA LYS A 66 1.54 -17.58 -4.09
C LYS A 66 2.62 -16.62 -3.59
N THR A 67 2.40 -15.33 -3.78
CA THR A 67 3.42 -14.32 -3.50
C THR A 67 3.34 -13.81 -2.06
N LEU A 68 2.17 -13.68 -1.45
CA LEU A 68 2.02 -13.05 -0.12
C LEU A 68 1.41 -13.97 0.93
N GLY A 69 1.15 -15.25 0.61
CA GLY A 69 0.67 -16.23 1.59
C GLY A 69 -0.76 -15.97 2.07
N VAL A 70 -1.55 -15.16 1.36
CA VAL A 70 -2.97 -14.99 1.67
C VAL A 70 -3.67 -16.35 1.49
N SER A 71 -4.42 -16.82 2.48
CA SER A 71 -5.10 -18.12 2.36
C SER A 71 -6.34 -18.04 1.46
N LEU A 72 -6.68 -19.17 0.84
CA LEU A 72 -7.89 -19.29 0.03
C LEU A 72 -9.15 -19.00 0.87
N ASP A 73 -9.24 -19.56 2.08
CA ASP A 73 -10.38 -19.36 2.98
C ASP A 73 -10.66 -17.88 3.28
N VAL A 74 -9.61 -17.06 3.46
CA VAL A 74 -9.75 -15.62 3.69
C VAL A 74 -10.28 -14.91 2.44
N LEU A 75 -9.79 -15.30 1.26
CA LEU A 75 -10.24 -14.74 -0.01
C LEU A 75 -11.70 -15.09 -0.31
N GLU A 76 -12.11 -16.33 -0.06
CA GLU A 76 -13.49 -16.80 -0.28
C GLU A 76 -14.46 -16.18 0.74
N THR A 77 -14.06 -16.08 2.01
CA THR A 77 -14.92 -15.55 3.08
C THR A 77 -15.13 -14.05 2.99
N PHE A 78 -14.05 -13.28 2.81
CA PHE A 78 -14.10 -11.81 2.92
C PHE A 78 -14.02 -11.08 1.57
N GLY A 79 -13.60 -11.79 0.51
CA GLY A 79 -13.29 -11.23 -0.79
C GLY A 79 -11.95 -10.49 -0.82
N ALA A 80 -11.38 -10.35 -2.02
CA ALA A 80 -10.08 -9.71 -2.24
C ALA A 80 -9.99 -8.26 -1.75
N VAL A 81 -11.12 -7.54 -1.70
CA VAL A 81 -11.22 -6.16 -1.21
C VAL A 81 -11.80 -6.19 0.19
N SER A 82 -10.96 -6.44 1.18
CA SER A 82 -11.33 -6.57 2.59
C SER A 82 -10.15 -6.29 3.52
N ILE A 83 -10.44 -5.95 4.77
CA ILE A 83 -9.43 -5.72 5.81
C ILE A 83 -8.57 -6.98 6.02
N ALA A 84 -9.21 -8.15 6.07
CA ALA A 84 -8.51 -9.41 6.26
C ALA A 84 -7.48 -9.68 5.15
N VAL A 85 -7.84 -9.44 3.88
CA VAL A 85 -6.91 -9.64 2.76
C VAL A 85 -5.81 -8.57 2.77
N ALA A 86 -6.14 -7.30 2.99
CA ALA A 86 -5.15 -6.23 3.06
C ALA A 86 -4.12 -6.50 4.18
N TRP A 87 -4.57 -6.89 5.36
CA TRP A 87 -3.70 -7.21 6.49
C TRP A 87 -2.74 -8.36 6.17
N ARG A 88 -3.26 -9.47 5.61
CA ARG A 88 -2.43 -10.62 5.20
C ARG A 88 -1.44 -10.25 4.10
N MET A 89 -1.84 -9.40 3.14
CA MET A 89 -0.93 -8.88 2.12
C MET A 89 0.22 -8.06 2.74
N ALA A 90 -0.07 -7.20 3.73
CA ALA A 90 0.96 -6.39 4.39
C ALA A 90 1.92 -7.26 5.20
N GLN A 91 1.40 -8.22 5.97
CA GLN A 91 2.21 -9.18 6.72
C GLN A 91 3.10 -10.01 5.79
N GLY A 92 2.54 -10.59 4.73
CA GLY A 92 3.32 -11.36 3.76
C GLY A 92 4.38 -10.55 3.03
N ALA A 93 4.12 -9.27 2.74
CA ALA A 93 5.11 -8.39 2.15
C ALA A 93 6.26 -8.10 3.12
N LEU A 94 5.95 -7.86 4.39
CA LEU A 94 6.93 -7.62 5.44
C LEU A 94 7.82 -8.85 5.67
N GLU A 95 7.23 -10.04 5.76
CA GLU A 95 7.94 -11.31 5.95
C GLU A 95 8.89 -11.63 4.78
N LYS A 96 8.45 -11.37 3.54
CA LYS A 96 9.25 -11.72 2.35
C LYS A 96 10.34 -10.71 1.98
N SER A 97 10.12 -9.45 2.32
CA SER A 97 11.12 -8.40 2.12
C SER A 97 12.17 -8.42 3.22
N GLY A 98 11.75 -8.64 4.47
CA GLY A 98 12.57 -8.22 5.58
C GLY A 98 12.75 -6.71 5.57
N ALA A 99 11.69 -5.95 5.26
CA ALA A 99 11.60 -4.51 5.48
C ALA A 99 11.11 -4.20 6.90
N ASP A 100 11.20 -2.94 7.35
CA ASP A 100 10.73 -2.55 8.68
C ASP A 100 9.23 -2.22 8.69
N VAL A 101 8.71 -1.71 7.57
CA VAL A 101 7.29 -1.38 7.38
C VAL A 101 6.81 -1.89 6.04
N ALA A 102 5.59 -2.44 5.97
CA ALA A 102 4.96 -2.83 4.72
C ALA A 102 3.56 -2.24 4.61
N VAL A 103 3.22 -1.69 3.45
CA VAL A 103 1.87 -1.20 3.14
C VAL A 103 1.24 -2.03 2.03
N ALA A 104 0.00 -2.47 2.25
CA ALA A 104 -0.80 -3.22 1.29
C ALA A 104 -2.02 -2.43 0.82
N ILE A 105 -2.40 -2.64 -0.44
CA ILE A 105 -3.48 -1.91 -1.12
C ILE A 105 -4.30 -2.88 -1.97
N THR A 106 -5.59 -3.00 -1.70
CA THR A 106 -6.53 -3.80 -2.50
C THR A 106 -7.86 -3.09 -2.66
N GLY A 107 -8.39 -3.00 -3.88
CA GLY A 107 -9.53 -2.14 -4.16
C GLY A 107 -10.13 -2.28 -5.55
N ILE A 108 -11.19 -1.51 -5.79
CA ILE A 108 -12.02 -1.54 -7.00
C ILE A 108 -11.86 -0.20 -7.72
N ALA A 109 -10.89 -0.12 -8.64
CA ALA A 109 -10.65 1.11 -9.40
C ALA A 109 -11.65 1.34 -10.55
N GLY A 110 -12.55 0.38 -10.85
CA GLY A 110 -13.55 0.56 -11.91
C GLY A 110 -13.03 0.40 -13.35
N PRO A 111 -13.90 0.63 -14.36
CA PRO A 111 -15.29 1.10 -14.20
C PRO A 111 -16.26 0.02 -13.70
N GLY A 112 -15.90 -1.27 -13.80
CA GLY A 112 -16.69 -2.39 -13.27
C GLY A 112 -16.18 -2.94 -11.94
N GLY A 113 -16.81 -4.01 -11.46
CA GLY A 113 -16.38 -4.76 -10.26
C GLY A 113 -16.92 -4.23 -8.93
N GLY A 114 -17.68 -3.13 -8.95
CA GLY A 114 -18.40 -2.63 -7.78
C GLY A 114 -19.69 -3.39 -7.52
N SER A 115 -20.19 -3.27 -6.29
CA SER A 115 -21.51 -3.72 -5.83
C SER A 115 -22.09 -2.69 -4.87
N ASP A 116 -23.37 -2.80 -4.52
CA ASP A 116 -24.01 -1.88 -3.56
C ASP A 116 -23.27 -1.81 -2.22
N LYS A 117 -22.67 -2.93 -1.77
CA LYS A 117 -21.91 -3.00 -0.51
C LYS A 117 -20.46 -2.54 -0.64
N LYS A 118 -19.89 -2.63 -1.84
CA LYS A 118 -18.49 -2.29 -2.15
C LYS A 118 -18.46 -1.59 -3.51
N PRO A 119 -18.84 -0.31 -3.59
CA PRO A 119 -18.91 0.40 -4.86
C PRO A 119 -17.53 0.58 -5.49
N VAL A 120 -17.49 0.93 -6.77
CA VAL A 120 -16.28 1.44 -7.42
C VAL A 120 -15.73 2.62 -6.61
N GLY A 121 -14.42 2.64 -6.38
CA GLY A 121 -13.77 3.58 -5.47
C GLY A 121 -13.45 2.99 -4.09
N THR A 122 -14.02 1.83 -3.74
CA THR A 122 -13.68 1.13 -2.48
C THR A 122 -12.26 0.60 -2.54
N VAL A 123 -11.40 1.04 -1.61
CA VAL A 123 -10.03 0.57 -1.44
C VAL A 123 -9.76 0.30 0.03
N VAL A 124 -9.04 -0.78 0.30
CA VAL A 124 -8.64 -1.20 1.64
C VAL A 124 -7.12 -1.16 1.73
N PHE A 125 -6.64 -0.66 2.85
CA PHE A 125 -5.24 -0.47 3.16
C PHE A 125 -4.88 -1.21 4.44
N ALA A 126 -3.62 -1.60 4.55
CA ALA A 126 -3.05 -2.13 5.77
C ALA A 126 -1.58 -1.73 5.90
N ARG A 127 -1.10 -1.52 7.13
CA ARG A 127 0.28 -1.20 7.46
C ARG A 127 0.82 -2.18 8.49
N ALA A 128 1.74 -3.05 8.10
CA ALA A 128 2.44 -3.92 9.04
C ALA A 128 3.79 -3.31 9.44
N VAL A 129 4.19 -3.47 10.70
CA VAL A 129 5.47 -3.01 11.23
C VAL A 129 6.21 -4.20 11.83
N ARG A 130 7.52 -4.32 11.55
CA ARG A 130 8.34 -5.42 12.06
C ARG A 130 8.36 -5.42 13.58
N GLY A 131 8.12 -6.59 14.16
CA GLY A 131 8.15 -6.78 15.61
C GLY A 131 6.91 -6.25 16.35
N ALA A 132 5.95 -5.63 15.65
CA ALA A 132 4.65 -5.32 16.23
C ALA A 132 3.81 -6.59 16.42
N ASP A 133 2.83 -6.53 17.33
CA ASP A 133 1.90 -7.63 17.54
C ASP A 133 1.06 -7.86 16.28
N PRO A 134 1.09 -9.06 15.65
CA PRO A 134 0.30 -9.35 14.47
C PRO A 134 -1.22 -9.33 14.71
N GLN A 135 -1.66 -9.31 15.97
CA GLN A 135 -3.07 -9.14 16.37
C GLN A 135 -3.50 -7.68 16.46
N ASP A 136 -2.56 -6.73 16.53
CA ASP A 136 -2.86 -5.30 16.46
C ASP A 136 -3.00 -4.89 14.99
N VAL A 137 -4.22 -4.99 14.48
CA VAL A 137 -4.52 -4.81 13.06
C VAL A 137 -4.59 -3.32 12.71
N HIS A 138 -3.60 -2.85 11.94
CA HIS A 138 -3.58 -1.49 11.38
C HIS A 138 -4.08 -1.52 9.94
N ALA A 139 -5.40 -1.42 9.76
CA ALA A 139 -6.04 -1.45 8.45
C ALA A 139 -7.31 -0.58 8.41
N ASP A 140 -7.59 0.00 7.24
CA ASP A 140 -8.73 0.89 7.03
C ASP A 140 -9.31 0.73 5.62
N SER A 141 -10.60 1.03 5.46
CA SER A 141 -11.29 1.01 4.17
C SER A 141 -11.82 2.40 3.84
N ARG A 142 -11.55 2.85 2.62
CA ARG A 142 -12.00 4.15 2.12
C ARG A 142 -12.79 3.99 0.83
N VAL A 143 -13.72 4.90 0.59
CA VAL A 143 -14.40 5.04 -0.69
C VAL A 143 -13.96 6.37 -1.28
N PHE A 144 -13.19 6.32 -2.37
CA PHE A 144 -12.71 7.50 -3.06
C PHE A 144 -13.74 8.05 -4.04
N GLU A 145 -13.62 9.34 -4.35
CA GLU A 145 -14.42 9.95 -5.40
C GLU A 145 -14.17 9.24 -6.73
N ASN A 146 -15.25 8.83 -7.40
CA ASN A 146 -15.18 8.14 -8.68
C ASN A 146 -15.01 9.14 -9.84
N ASN A 147 -13.82 9.72 -9.93
CA ASN A 147 -13.35 10.52 -11.07
C ASN A 147 -12.66 9.64 -12.14
N GLY A 148 -13.09 8.38 -12.26
CA GLY A 148 -12.55 7.39 -13.17
C GLY A 148 -11.39 6.56 -12.60
N ARG A 149 -11.01 5.51 -13.34
CA ARG A 149 -10.03 4.51 -12.90
C ARG A 149 -8.67 5.12 -12.55
N ALA A 150 -8.22 6.10 -13.33
CA ALA A 150 -6.94 6.76 -13.07
C ALA A 150 -6.96 7.56 -11.76
N GLY A 151 -8.02 8.32 -11.51
CA GLY A 151 -8.10 9.16 -10.32
C GLY A 151 -8.32 8.36 -9.03
N ILE A 152 -9.05 7.23 -9.06
CA ILE A 152 -9.11 6.31 -7.91
C ILE A 152 -7.73 5.72 -7.60
N ARG A 153 -6.97 5.31 -8.63
CA ARG A 153 -5.61 4.78 -8.45
C ARG A 153 -4.67 5.83 -7.86
N LEU A 154 -4.77 7.08 -8.31
CA LEU A 154 -3.95 8.17 -7.81
C LEU A 154 -4.25 8.47 -6.33
N GLN A 155 -5.53 8.63 -5.97
CA GLN A 155 -5.96 8.85 -4.59
C GLN A 155 -5.53 7.69 -3.67
N ALA A 156 -5.66 6.45 -4.15
CA ALA A 156 -5.21 5.28 -3.41
C ALA A 156 -3.68 5.23 -3.23
N ALA A 157 -2.92 5.60 -4.25
CA ALA A 157 -1.46 5.67 -4.15
C ALA A 157 -1.02 6.74 -3.14
N SER A 158 -1.63 7.92 -3.15
CA SER A 158 -1.37 8.97 -2.15
C SER A 158 -1.65 8.47 -0.73
N CYS A 159 -2.80 7.85 -0.49
CA CYS A 159 -3.15 7.29 0.81
C CYS A 159 -2.14 6.23 1.28
N ALA A 160 -1.63 5.40 0.37
CA ALA A 160 -0.63 4.40 0.71
C ALA A 160 0.74 5.02 1.05
N LEU A 161 1.13 6.09 0.35
CA LEU A 161 2.34 6.83 0.68
C LEU A 161 2.24 7.48 2.07
N ASP A 162 1.09 8.04 2.44
CA ASP A 162 0.87 8.58 3.78
C ASP A 162 1.07 7.52 4.88
N LEU A 163 0.60 6.29 4.65
CA LEU A 163 0.79 5.17 5.59
C LEU A 163 2.26 4.72 5.75
N LEU A 164 3.12 5.07 4.80
CA LEU A 164 4.56 4.81 4.87
C LEU A 164 5.32 5.91 5.63
N LEU A 165 4.69 7.06 5.90
CA LEU A 165 5.32 8.08 6.69
C LEU A 165 5.59 7.55 8.11
N PRO A 166 6.73 7.91 8.71
CA PRO A 166 6.94 7.64 10.12
C PRO A 166 5.95 8.40 10.97
N ASP A 167 5.60 7.85 12.12
CA ASP A 167 4.88 8.60 13.13
C ASP A 167 5.71 9.84 13.51
N SER A 168 5.04 10.98 13.72
CA SER A 168 5.72 12.20 14.15
C SER A 168 6.55 11.90 15.39
N PRO A 169 7.76 12.47 15.54
CA PRO A 169 8.52 12.28 16.77
C PRO A 169 7.61 12.66 17.94
N ALA A 170 7.59 11.83 18.99
CA ALA A 170 7.05 12.28 20.26
C ALA A 170 7.73 13.63 20.58
N PRO A 171 7.00 14.65 21.07
CA PRO A 171 7.65 15.87 21.51
C PRO A 171 8.78 15.48 22.47
N GLU A 172 9.99 15.98 22.20
CA GLU A 172 11.12 15.80 23.11
C GLU A 172 10.64 16.22 24.51
N ALA A 173 10.73 15.29 25.46
CA ALA A 173 10.35 15.51 26.85
C ALA A 173 11.35 16.41 27.59
#